data_AF-A0A444ZSD5-F1
#
_entry.id   AF-A0A444ZSD5-F1
#
_cell.length_a   1.000
_cell.length_b   1.000
_cell.length_c   1.000
_cell.angle_alpha   90.00
_cell.angle_beta   90.00
_cell.angle_gamma   90.00
#
_symmetry.space_group_name_H-M   'P 1'
#
loop_
_entity.id
_entity.type
_entity.pdbx_description
1 polymer ?
#
loop_
_entity_poly.entity_id
_entity_poly.type
_entity_poly.pdbx_seq_one_letter_code
_entity_poly.pdbx_strand_id
1 'polypeptide(L)'
;MHQQGRNFLARCRQSGHLEILFRDAVSDLFLGGCHFAGMEMMHAVAAHGHSAAQYTVSMMLMLGDDVEAKNKGLETFRGLEAVGSLTICKLVFRDVIQGSWTHLRHVPVLNGENLVCVSHACPSRGNMGAIYHHQRYGRGWHVNDGDGGAAHIPCVHCRADYKLILFVHLFDS
;
A
#
# COMPACT_ATOMS: atom_id res chain seq x y z
N MET A 1 8.45 -29.79 -19.09
CA MET A 1 9.14 -28.47 -19.11
C MET A 1 9.14 -27.75 -17.75
N HIS A 2 8.86 -28.40 -16.61
CA HIS A 2 8.71 -27.72 -15.31
C HIS A 2 10.01 -27.45 -14.53
N GLN A 3 11.14 -28.08 -14.88
CA GLN A 3 12.38 -27.98 -14.09
C GLN A 3 13.17 -26.68 -14.36
N GLN A 4 13.17 -26.19 -15.60
CA GLN A 4 13.95 -25.00 -16.00
C GLN A 4 13.35 -23.69 -15.47
N GLY A 5 12.01 -23.57 -15.44
CA GLY A 5 11.33 -22.39 -14.90
C GLY A 5 11.54 -22.22 -13.39
N ARG A 6 11.57 -23.33 -12.62
CA ARG A 6 11.90 -23.31 -11.19
C ARG A 6 13.34 -22.87 -10.93
N ASN A 7 14.29 -23.30 -11.77
CA ASN A 7 15.70 -22.91 -11.68
C ASN A 7 15.93 -21.43 -12.05
N PHE A 8 15.19 -20.88 -13.01
CA PHE A 8 15.28 -19.47 -13.37
C PHE A 8 14.80 -18.56 -12.23
N LEU A 9 13.62 -18.84 -11.66
CA LEU A 9 13.09 -18.08 -10.53
C LEU A 9 13.98 -18.18 -9.28
N ALA A 10 14.55 -19.36 -9.01
CA ALA A 10 15.51 -19.52 -7.90
C ALA A 10 16.77 -18.67 -8.09
N ARG A 11 17.32 -18.63 -9.32
CA ARG A 11 18.48 -17.78 -9.65
C ARG A 11 18.14 -16.29 -9.60
N CYS A 12 16.94 -15.92 -10.02
CA CYS A 12 16.40 -14.57 -9.90
C CYS A 12 16.28 -14.13 -8.43
N ARG A 13 15.80 -14.99 -7.53
CA ARG A 13 15.79 -14.72 -6.09
C ARG A 13 17.20 -14.57 -5.52
N GLN A 14 18.12 -15.44 -5.92
CA GLN A 14 19.53 -15.36 -5.53
C GLN A 14 20.24 -14.09 -6.02
N SER A 15 19.74 -13.45 -7.08
CA SER A 15 20.29 -12.19 -7.57
C SER A 15 20.05 -10.99 -6.64
N GLY A 16 19.18 -11.14 -5.63
CA GLY A 16 18.85 -10.05 -4.70
C GLY A 16 18.08 -8.91 -5.36
N HIS A 17 17.49 -9.13 -6.53
CA HIS A 17 16.74 -8.11 -7.25
C HIS A 17 15.50 -7.70 -6.45
N LEU A 18 15.46 -6.44 -6.01
CA LEU A 18 14.46 -5.93 -5.05
C LEU A 18 13.01 -6.11 -5.51
N GLU A 19 12.73 -6.00 -6.81
CA GLU A 19 11.38 -6.25 -7.36
C GLU A 19 10.90 -7.70 -7.14
N ILE A 20 11.81 -8.67 -7.18
CA ILE A 20 11.46 -10.08 -7.02
C ILE A 20 11.19 -10.37 -5.54
N LEU A 21 12.05 -9.85 -4.67
CA LEU A 21 11.86 -9.92 -3.23
C LEU A 21 10.59 -9.18 -2.77
N PHE A 22 10.28 -8.03 -3.39
CA PHE A 22 9.02 -7.32 -3.15
C PHE A 22 7.80 -8.20 -3.49
N ARG A 23 7.79 -8.84 -4.67
CA ARG A 23 6.70 -9.74 -5.09
C ARG A 23 6.56 -10.96 -4.18
N ASP A 24 7.67 -11.55 -3.75
CA ASP A 24 7.67 -12.64 -2.79
C ASP A 24 7.11 -12.16 -1.43
N ALA A 25 7.55 -11.01 -0.92
CA ALA A 25 7.08 -10.44 0.33
C ALA A 25 5.58 -10.09 0.29
N VAL A 26 5.07 -9.54 -0.82
CA VAL A 26 3.62 -9.31 -1.02
C VAL A 26 2.86 -10.64 -0.97
N SER A 27 3.40 -11.69 -1.58
CA SER A 27 2.76 -13.01 -1.61
C SER A 27 2.67 -13.62 -0.21
N ASP A 28 3.77 -13.54 0.55
CA ASP A 28 3.78 -14.02 1.93
C ASP A 28 2.86 -13.22 2.85
N LEU A 29 2.81 -11.90 2.65
CA LEU A 29 2.05 -11.01 3.50
C LEU A 29 0.54 -11.05 3.24
N PHE A 30 0.14 -11.16 1.97
CA PHE A 30 -1.24 -10.96 1.55
C PHE A 30 -1.87 -12.14 0.82
N LEU A 31 -1.12 -13.15 0.36
CA LEU A 31 -1.63 -14.19 -0.54
C LEU A 31 -1.57 -15.60 0.06
N GLY A 32 -1.76 -15.71 1.38
CA GLY A 32 -1.83 -16.99 2.09
C GLY A 32 -0.49 -17.62 2.44
N GLY A 33 0.61 -16.84 2.41
CA GLY A 33 1.90 -17.27 2.94
C GLY A 33 2.10 -16.90 4.41
N CYS A 34 3.37 -16.76 4.83
CA CYS A 34 3.71 -16.46 6.22
C CYS A 34 3.76 -14.94 6.47
N HIS A 35 2.74 -14.41 7.14
CA HIS A 35 2.63 -12.97 7.43
C HIS A 35 3.88 -12.39 8.11
N PHE A 36 4.47 -13.10 9.09
CA PHE A 36 5.66 -12.63 9.80
C PHE A 36 6.88 -12.54 8.86
N ALA A 37 7.17 -13.60 8.10
CA ALA A 37 8.27 -13.61 7.14
C ALA A 37 8.06 -12.57 6.02
N GLY A 38 6.82 -12.43 5.56
CA GLY A 38 6.43 -11.40 4.59
C GLY A 38 6.71 -10.00 5.09
N MET A 39 6.35 -9.68 6.35
CA MET A 39 6.66 -8.39 6.96
C MET A 39 8.16 -8.14 7.11
N GLU A 40 8.92 -9.11 7.63
CA GLU A 40 10.39 -8.98 7.76
C GLU A 40 11.04 -8.70 6.40
N MET A 41 10.66 -9.46 5.37
CA MET A 41 11.17 -9.27 4.01
C MET A 41 10.74 -7.92 3.44
N MET A 42 9.50 -7.49 3.65
CA MET A 42 8.99 -6.21 3.17
C MET A 42 9.80 -5.04 3.78
N HIS A 43 10.09 -5.10 5.08
CA HIS A 43 10.94 -4.11 5.76
C HIS A 43 12.37 -4.10 5.19
N ALA A 44 12.96 -5.27 4.96
CA ALA A 44 14.29 -5.37 4.37
C ALA A 44 14.33 -4.74 2.97
N VAL A 45 13.36 -5.07 2.10
CA VAL A 45 13.28 -4.54 0.72
C VAL A 45 13.05 -3.02 0.72
N ALA A 46 12.22 -2.52 1.64
CA ALA A 46 12.01 -1.08 1.82
C ALA A 46 13.29 -0.34 2.28
N ALA A 47 14.07 -0.94 3.20
CA ALA A 47 15.32 -0.37 3.69
C ALA A 47 16.40 -0.28 2.60
N HIS A 48 16.35 -1.16 1.60
CA HIS A 48 17.23 -1.12 0.43
C HIS A 48 16.74 -0.17 -0.68
N GLY A 49 15.70 0.64 -0.42
CA GLY A 49 15.27 1.73 -1.30
C GLY A 49 14.16 1.39 -2.29
N HIS A 50 13.52 0.22 -2.17
CA HIS A 50 12.41 -0.12 -3.06
C HIS A 50 11.15 0.69 -2.72
N SER A 51 10.79 1.67 -3.54
CA SER A 51 9.73 2.63 -3.22
C SER A 51 8.34 2.01 -3.06
N ALA A 52 7.99 0.96 -3.82
CA ALA A 52 6.72 0.27 -3.63
C ALA A 52 6.68 -0.54 -2.33
N ALA A 53 7.83 -1.03 -1.85
CA ALA A 53 7.92 -1.67 -0.55
C ALA A 53 7.79 -0.65 0.58
N GLN A 54 8.47 0.51 0.46
CA GLN A 54 8.30 1.63 1.38
C GLN A 54 6.84 2.10 1.48
N TYR A 55 6.15 2.16 0.33
CA TYR A 55 4.73 2.43 0.27
C TYR A 55 3.91 1.37 1.04
N THR A 56 4.12 0.08 0.77
CA THR A 56 3.40 -1.01 1.45
C THR A 56 3.65 -1.00 2.96
N VAL A 57 4.90 -0.85 3.40
CA VAL A 57 5.26 -0.71 4.83
C VAL A 57 4.55 0.49 5.44
N SER A 58 4.57 1.63 4.77
CA SER A 58 3.88 2.85 5.21
C SER A 58 2.38 2.62 5.43
N MET A 59 1.70 1.97 4.48
CA MET A 59 0.27 1.64 4.61
C MET A 59 0.03 0.69 5.78
N MET A 60 0.82 -0.37 5.90
CA MET A 60 0.67 -1.36 6.98
C MET A 60 0.90 -0.77 8.36
N LEU A 61 1.90 0.10 8.51
CA LEU A 61 2.16 0.80 9.78
C LEU A 61 1.02 1.75 10.15
N MET A 62 0.44 2.44 9.18
CA MET A 62 -0.70 3.35 9.43
C MET A 62 -2.01 2.60 9.72
N LEU A 63 -2.15 1.37 9.25
CA LEU A 63 -3.24 0.45 9.60
C LEU A 63 -3.04 -0.27 10.96
N GLY A 64 -1.87 -0.16 11.58
CA GLY A 64 -1.69 -0.64 12.95
C GLY A 64 -2.40 0.26 13.96
N ASP A 65 -2.42 -0.14 15.24
CA ASP A 65 -2.98 0.67 16.33
C ASP A 65 -1.93 1.49 17.07
N ASP A 66 -0.65 1.12 16.93
CA ASP A 66 0.46 1.77 17.60
C ASP A 66 0.72 3.17 17.03
N VAL A 67 0.69 4.18 17.90
CA VAL A 67 0.86 5.59 17.52
C VAL A 67 2.27 5.85 16.96
N GLU A 68 3.28 5.20 17.52
CA GLU A 68 4.66 5.37 17.03
C GLU A 68 4.83 4.78 15.63
N ALA A 69 4.30 3.57 15.40
CA ALA A 69 4.24 2.93 14.10
C ALA A 69 3.50 3.80 13.08
N LYS A 70 2.31 4.30 13.43
CA LYS A 70 1.54 5.22 12.55
C LYS A 70 2.36 6.44 12.16
N ASN A 71 3.09 7.05 13.09
CA ASN A 71 3.94 8.21 12.81
C ASN A 71 5.09 7.86 11.87
N LYS A 72 5.75 6.71 12.05
CA LYS A 72 6.80 6.22 11.13
C LYS A 72 6.23 5.94 9.73
N GLY A 73 5.03 5.34 9.68
CA GLY A 73 4.30 5.11 8.44
C GLY A 73 4.00 6.43 7.72
N LEU A 74 3.53 7.44 8.46
CA LEU A 74 3.22 8.76 7.93
C LEU A 74 4.47 9.53 7.47
N GLU A 75 5.60 9.40 8.16
CA GLU A 75 6.86 10.00 7.74
C GLU A 75 7.32 9.42 6.39
N THR A 76 7.27 8.10 6.24
CA THR A 76 7.56 7.41 4.98
C THR A 76 6.60 7.85 3.88
N PHE A 77 5.31 7.97 4.19
CA PHE A 77 4.28 8.47 3.27
C PHE A 77 4.62 9.87 2.75
N ARG A 78 4.99 10.80 3.66
CA ARG A 78 5.39 12.17 3.31
C ARG A 78 6.60 12.19 2.38
N GLY A 79 7.59 11.34 2.64
CA GLY A 79 8.75 11.20 1.78
C GLY A 79 8.36 10.80 0.35
N LEU A 80 7.51 9.77 0.21
CA LEU A 80 7.01 9.30 -1.08
C LEU A 80 6.11 10.33 -1.78
N GLU A 81 5.31 11.09 -1.01
CA GLU A 81 4.47 12.17 -1.52
C GLU A 81 5.30 13.31 -2.09
N ALA A 82 6.35 13.73 -1.36
CA ALA A 82 7.21 14.85 -1.76
C ALA A 82 7.94 14.59 -3.09
N VAL A 83 8.27 13.34 -3.39
CA VAL A 83 8.89 12.94 -4.66
C VAL A 83 7.88 12.52 -5.74
N GLY A 84 6.57 12.59 -5.45
CA GLY A 84 5.51 12.25 -6.41
C GLY A 84 5.35 10.75 -6.71
N SER A 85 5.92 9.87 -5.88
CA SER A 85 5.99 8.42 -6.17
C SER A 85 4.75 7.64 -5.73
N LEU A 86 3.85 8.21 -4.93
CA LEU A 86 2.68 7.52 -4.36
C LEU A 86 1.77 6.87 -5.40
N THR A 87 1.61 7.48 -6.57
CA THR A 87 0.79 6.90 -7.65
C THR A 87 1.50 5.69 -8.27
N ILE A 88 2.78 5.80 -8.62
CA ILE A 88 3.54 4.71 -9.23
C ILE A 88 3.68 3.53 -8.26
N CYS A 89 4.01 3.79 -6.99
CA CYS A 89 4.10 2.74 -5.97
C CYS A 89 2.79 1.97 -5.79
N LYS A 90 1.66 2.69 -5.78
CA LYS A 90 0.31 2.09 -5.74
C LYS A 90 0.09 1.17 -6.94
N LEU A 91 0.47 1.59 -8.15
CA LEU A 91 0.28 0.80 -9.37
C LEU A 91 1.15 -0.46 -9.38
N VAL A 92 2.42 -0.35 -8.95
CA VAL A 92 3.33 -1.50 -8.81
C VAL A 92 2.77 -2.51 -7.80
N PHE A 93 2.30 -2.07 -6.64
CA PHE A 93 1.66 -2.95 -5.66
C PHE A 93 0.38 -3.60 -6.22
N ARG A 94 -0.47 -2.81 -6.89
CA ARG A 94 -1.71 -3.28 -7.51
C ARG A 94 -1.45 -4.39 -8.53
N ASP A 95 -0.42 -4.26 -9.38
CA ASP A 95 -0.05 -5.28 -10.38
C ASP A 95 0.17 -6.65 -9.73
N VAL A 96 0.84 -6.69 -8.58
CA VAL A 96 1.10 -7.93 -7.85
C VAL A 96 -0.18 -8.52 -7.24
N ILE A 97 -1.02 -7.69 -6.62
CA ILE A 97 -2.28 -8.13 -6.01
C ILE A 97 -3.31 -8.56 -7.06
N GLN A 98 -3.45 -7.84 -8.17
CA GLN A 98 -4.42 -8.16 -9.22
C GLN A 98 -4.00 -9.39 -10.04
N GLY A 99 -2.70 -9.66 -10.15
CA GLY A 99 -2.18 -10.88 -10.76
C GLY A 99 -2.43 -12.17 -9.96
N SER A 100 -3.02 -12.06 -8.75
CA SER A 100 -3.23 -13.20 -7.84
C SER A 100 -4.70 -13.60 -7.71
N TRP A 101 -4.91 -14.83 -7.23
CA TRP A 101 -6.25 -15.38 -6.99
C TRP A 101 -6.95 -14.67 -5.82
N THR A 102 -8.17 -14.17 -6.08
CA THR A 102 -8.96 -13.39 -5.12
C THR A 102 -9.18 -14.09 -3.78
N HIS A 103 -9.42 -15.41 -3.78
CA HIS A 103 -9.66 -16.19 -2.57
C HIS A 103 -8.43 -16.35 -1.65
N LEU A 104 -7.22 -16.04 -2.13
CA LEU A 104 -6.00 -16.08 -1.31
C LEU A 104 -5.70 -14.73 -0.63
N ARG A 105 -6.39 -13.66 -1.04
CA ARG A 105 -6.12 -12.30 -0.58
C ARG A 105 -6.54 -12.12 0.87
N HIS A 106 -5.58 -11.78 1.71
CA HIS A 106 -5.78 -11.32 3.08
C HIS A 106 -5.94 -9.80 3.03
N VAL A 107 -7.21 -9.37 3.08
CA VAL A 107 -7.55 -7.94 3.01
C VAL A 107 -7.21 -7.28 4.34
N PRO A 108 -6.39 -6.21 4.35
CA PRO A 108 -6.16 -5.44 5.55
C PRO A 108 -7.46 -4.77 6.02
N VAL A 109 -7.70 -4.79 7.34
CA VAL A 109 -8.90 -4.19 7.92
C VAL A 109 -8.69 -2.68 8.03
N LEU A 110 -9.64 -1.90 7.51
CA LEU A 110 -9.72 -0.46 7.73
C LEU A 110 -10.96 -0.16 8.59
N ASN A 111 -10.73 0.33 9.80
CA ASN A 111 -11.76 0.70 10.76
C ASN A 111 -11.53 2.15 11.28
N GLY A 112 -12.41 2.62 12.17
CA GLY A 112 -12.32 3.97 12.74
C GLY A 112 -11.10 4.20 13.64
N GLU A 113 -10.42 3.15 14.09
CA GLU A 113 -9.22 3.21 14.91
C GLU A 113 -7.97 3.45 14.05
N ASN A 114 -8.03 3.15 12.75
CA ASN A 114 -6.94 3.40 11.79
C ASN A 114 -6.83 4.86 11.32
N LEU A 115 -7.60 5.78 11.91
CA LEU A 115 -7.51 7.20 11.57
C LEU A 115 -6.12 7.76 11.92
N VAL A 116 -5.43 8.27 10.90
CA VAL A 116 -4.16 9.00 11.00
C VAL A 116 -4.43 10.45 11.39
N CYS A 117 -5.54 11.05 10.95
CA CYS A 117 -5.93 12.40 11.34
C CYS A 117 -6.73 12.40 12.66
N VAL A 118 -6.04 12.68 13.78
CA VAL A 118 -6.66 12.78 15.11
C VAL A 118 -7.13 14.19 15.51
N SER A 119 -6.83 15.21 14.70
CA SER A 119 -7.21 16.60 15.03
C SER A 119 -8.71 16.84 14.86
N HIS A 120 -9.41 17.20 15.94
CA HIS A 120 -10.84 17.57 15.92
C HIS A 120 -11.10 18.90 15.19
N ALA A 121 -10.10 19.77 15.10
CA ALA A 121 -10.20 21.04 14.40
C ALA A 121 -9.92 20.91 12.89
N CYS A 122 -9.52 19.74 12.40
CA CYS A 122 -9.24 19.52 10.98
C CYS A 122 -10.56 19.47 10.19
N PRO A 123 -10.82 20.42 9.26
CA PRO A 123 -12.10 20.46 8.52
C PRO A 123 -12.30 19.24 7.61
N SER A 124 -11.20 18.60 7.20
CA SER A 124 -11.22 17.44 6.31
C SER A 124 -11.40 16.11 7.07
N ARG A 125 -11.27 16.09 8.41
CA ARG A 125 -11.31 14.83 9.18
C ARG A 125 -12.64 14.10 8.99
N GLY A 126 -12.57 12.78 8.85
CA GLY A 126 -13.74 11.90 8.74
C GLY A 126 -14.44 11.93 7.37
N ASN A 127 -14.09 12.87 6.49
CA ASN A 127 -14.75 13.03 5.18
C ASN A 127 -14.17 12.14 4.08
N MET A 128 -13.08 11.42 4.34
CA MET A 128 -12.32 10.70 3.30
C MET A 128 -13.12 9.59 2.61
N GLY A 129 -13.98 8.89 3.35
CA GLY A 129 -14.89 7.90 2.76
C GLY A 129 -15.89 8.52 1.79
N ALA A 130 -16.50 9.65 2.18
CA ALA A 130 -17.43 10.37 1.30
C ALA A 130 -16.73 10.91 0.04
N ILE A 131 -15.52 11.48 0.20
CA ILE A 131 -14.69 11.94 -0.93
C ILE A 131 -14.35 10.76 -1.86
N TYR A 132 -13.97 9.61 -1.30
CA TYR A 132 -13.67 8.40 -2.06
C TYR A 132 -14.90 7.92 -2.86
N HIS A 133 -16.05 7.76 -2.22
CA HIS A 133 -17.28 7.30 -2.89
C HIS A 133 -17.74 8.27 -3.98
N HIS A 134 -17.74 9.57 -3.71
CA HIS A 134 -18.10 10.58 -4.69
C HIS A 134 -17.22 10.50 -5.94
N GLN A 135 -15.91 10.29 -5.77
CA GLN A 135 -15.00 10.15 -6.91
C GLN A 135 -15.19 8.84 -7.66
N ARG A 136 -15.39 7.73 -6.94
CA ARG A 136 -15.59 6.40 -7.53
C ARG A 136 -16.82 6.35 -8.42
N TYR A 137 -17.95 6.91 -7.96
CA TYR A 137 -19.23 6.82 -8.67
C TYR A 137 -19.57 8.05 -9.52
N GLY A 138 -19.02 9.23 -9.22
CA GLY A 138 -19.43 10.48 -9.84
C GLY A 138 -18.69 10.89 -11.12
N ARG A 139 -17.51 10.32 -11.42
CA ARG A 139 -16.66 10.77 -12.54
C ARG A 139 -16.18 9.70 -13.52
N GLY A 140 -16.67 8.47 -13.43
CA GLY A 140 -16.19 7.37 -14.28
C GLY A 140 -14.71 7.10 -14.00
N TRP A 141 -14.42 6.47 -12.86
CA TRP A 141 -13.05 6.26 -12.42
C TRP A 141 -12.31 5.27 -13.32
N HIS A 142 -11.24 5.70 -13.99
CA HIS A 142 -10.22 4.76 -14.44
C HIS A 142 -9.30 4.48 -13.25
N VAL A 143 -9.01 3.21 -12.96
CA VAL A 143 -8.09 2.78 -11.86
C VAL A 143 -6.68 3.39 -12.00
N ASN A 144 -6.40 4.05 -13.12
CA ASN A 144 -5.16 4.74 -13.46
C ASN A 144 -5.17 6.26 -13.14
N ASP A 145 -6.28 6.81 -12.65
CA ASP A 145 -6.29 8.22 -12.25
C ASP A 145 -5.39 8.39 -11.01
N GLY A 146 -4.42 9.29 -11.15
CA GLY A 146 -3.42 9.60 -10.13
C GLY A 146 -4.04 10.18 -8.86
N ASP A 147 -3.18 10.64 -7.94
CA ASP A 147 -3.57 11.23 -6.65
C ASP A 147 -4.41 12.54 -6.76
N GLY A 148 -5.01 12.87 -7.91
CA GLY A 148 -5.90 14.02 -8.10
C GLY A 148 -7.11 14.02 -7.15
N GLY A 149 -7.50 12.85 -6.66
CA GLY A 149 -8.48 12.71 -5.59
C GLY A 149 -7.99 13.17 -4.21
N ALA A 150 -6.68 13.21 -3.98
CA ALA A 150 -6.07 13.66 -2.73
C ALA A 150 -5.43 15.06 -2.82
N ALA A 151 -5.14 15.55 -4.04
CA ALA A 151 -4.46 16.82 -4.28
C ALA A 151 -5.21 18.05 -3.70
N HIS A 152 -6.54 17.96 -3.55
CA HIS A 152 -7.36 19.03 -2.97
C HIS A 152 -7.51 18.92 -1.44
N ILE A 153 -6.92 17.90 -0.81
CA ILE A 153 -6.97 17.69 0.63
C ILE A 153 -5.73 18.38 1.25
N PRO A 154 -5.90 19.50 1.97
CA PRO A 154 -4.76 20.27 2.48
C PRO A 154 -4.03 19.56 3.61
N CYS A 155 -4.76 18.81 4.44
CA CYS A 155 -4.19 18.09 5.58
C CYS A 155 -3.52 16.78 5.13
N VAL A 156 -2.22 16.64 5.40
CA VAL A 156 -1.45 15.43 5.07
C VAL A 156 -1.96 14.18 5.78
N HIS A 157 -2.46 14.31 7.01
CA HIS A 157 -3.04 13.18 7.74
C HIS A 157 -4.33 12.70 7.06
N CYS A 158 -5.17 13.63 6.60
CA CYS A 158 -6.36 13.29 5.82
C CYS A 158 -6.02 12.71 4.45
N ARG A 159 -4.94 13.18 3.80
CA ARG A 159 -4.45 12.53 2.56
C ARG A 159 -4.02 11.10 2.82
N ALA A 160 -3.35 10.83 3.94
CA ALA A 160 -2.99 9.48 4.36
C ALA A 160 -4.23 8.61 4.61
N ASP A 161 -5.22 9.13 5.35
CA ASP A 161 -6.52 8.45 5.56
C ASP A 161 -7.20 8.10 4.23
N TYR A 162 -7.22 9.03 3.27
CA TYR A 162 -7.75 8.77 1.93
C TYR A 162 -6.94 7.70 1.17
N LYS A 163 -5.61 7.72 1.30
CA LYS A 163 -4.73 6.71 0.68
C LYS A 163 -4.93 5.32 1.29
N LEU A 164 -5.19 5.22 2.59
CA LEU A 164 -5.53 3.95 3.25
C LEU A 164 -6.82 3.34 2.69
N ILE A 165 -7.85 4.17 2.47
CA ILE A 165 -9.08 3.73 1.80
C ILE A 165 -8.75 3.19 0.40
N LEU A 166 -7.94 3.91 -0.37
CA LEU A 166 -7.53 3.44 -1.70
C LEU A 166 -6.76 2.12 -1.62
N PHE A 167 -5.83 1.98 -0.67
CA PHE A 167 -4.99 0.80 -0.50
C PHE A 167 -5.81 -0.46 -0.21
N VAL A 168 -6.74 -0.40 0.73
CA VAL A 168 -7.61 -1.55 1.07
C VAL A 168 -8.51 -1.95 -0.11
N HIS A 169 -9.00 -0.97 -0.88
CA HIS A 169 -9.81 -1.27 -2.05
C HIS A 169 -9.02 -1.91 -3.22
N LEU A 170 -7.68 -1.89 -3.21
CA LEU A 170 -6.89 -2.62 -4.22
C LEU A 170 -7.09 -4.13 -4.14
N PHE A 171 -7.54 -4.64 -2.99
CA PHE A 171 -7.77 -6.07 -2.78
C PHE A 171 -9.14 -6.54 -3.30
N ASP A 172 -10.11 -5.62 -3.42
CA ASP A 172 -11.47 -5.89 -3.93
C ASP A 172 -11.56 -5.92 -5.47
N SER A 173 -10.46 -5.54 -6.15
CA SER A 173 -10.42 -5.28 -7.60
C SER A 173 -9.99 -6.48 -8.43
#